data_AF-A0A8J4A6W0-F1
#
_entry.id   AF-A0A8J4A6W0-F1
#
_cell.length_a   1.000
_cell.length_b   1.000
_cell.length_c   1.000
_cell.angle_alpha   90.00
_cell.angle_beta   90.00
_cell.angle_gamma   90.00
#
_symmetry.space_group_name_H-M   'P 1'
#
loop_
_entity.id
_entity.type
_entity.pdbx_description
1 polymer ?
#
loop_
_entity_poly.entity_id
_entity_poly.type
_entity_poly.pdbx_seq_one_letter_code
_entity_poly.pdbx_strand_id
1 'polypeptide(L)'
;MRTTAPRNYALDLLAEAIGYRIPIVVLPFVNTNLAERATFRRSVAALRTEGVRIMLGPGEWQPHPPGAGSDRLHEFPWSRALDRVTRAAP
;
A
#
# COMPACT_ATOMS: atom_id res chain seq x y z
N MET A 1 2.45 -27.01 1.29
CA MET A 1 1.64 -25.99 1.99
C MET A 1 2.59 -25.19 2.89
N ARG A 2 3.03 -24.00 2.46
CA ARG A 2 4.01 -23.20 3.22
C ARG A 2 3.25 -22.18 4.07
N THR A 3 2.97 -22.54 5.32
CA THR A 3 2.38 -21.65 6.32
C THR A 3 3.51 -20.98 7.10
N THR A 4 3.90 -19.76 6.73
CA THR A 4 4.66 -18.85 7.62
C THR A 4 4.68 -17.46 7.01
N ALA A 5 3.55 -16.77 7.10
CA ALA A 5 3.55 -15.31 7.14
C ALA A 5 3.25 -14.92 8.60
N PRO A 6 3.96 -13.95 9.20
CA PRO A 6 3.61 -13.44 10.52
C PRO A 6 2.17 -12.91 10.46
N ARG A 7 1.26 -13.61 11.15
CA ARG A 7 -0.15 -13.26 11.19
C ARG A 7 -0.33 -12.09 12.13
N ASN A 8 -0.44 -10.89 11.58
CA ASN A 8 -1.10 -9.83 12.30
C ASN A 8 -2.56 -9.81 11.84
N TYR A 9 -3.48 -9.63 12.79
CA TYR A 9 -4.92 -9.68 12.53
C TYR A 9 -5.36 -8.70 11.44
N ALA A 10 -4.68 -7.55 11.34
CA ALA A 10 -4.95 -6.56 10.30
C ALA A 10 -4.69 -7.09 8.88
N LEU A 11 -3.60 -7.85 8.66
CA LEU A 11 -3.29 -8.44 7.37
C LEU A 11 -4.26 -9.58 7.01
N ASP A 12 -4.67 -10.38 7.98
CA ASP A 12 -5.67 -11.44 7.75
C ASP A 12 -7.03 -10.82 7.33
N LEU A 13 -7.48 -9.78 8.05
CA LEU A 13 -8.70 -9.03 7.69
C LEU A 13 -8.61 -8.40 6.30
N LEU A 14 -7.48 -7.75 5.98
CA LEU A 14 -7.29 -7.13 4.66
C LEU A 14 -7.27 -8.18 3.54
N ALA A 15 -6.69 -9.35 3.77
CA ALA A 15 -6.68 -10.44 2.79
C ALA A 15 -8.11 -10.95 2.51
N GLU A 16 -8.94 -11.12 3.53
CA GLU A 16 -10.35 -11.50 3.35
C GLU A 16 -11.17 -10.40 2.67
N ALA A 17 -10.93 -9.13 3.02
CA ALA A 17 -11.62 -7.97 2.46
C ALA A 17 -11.45 -7.86 0.92
N ILE A 18 -10.30 -8.27 0.39
CA ILE A 18 -10.07 -8.39 -1.06
C ILE A 18 -11.08 -9.37 -1.68
N GLY A 19 -11.27 -10.54 -1.08
CA GLY A 19 -12.23 -11.55 -1.54
C GLY A 19 -13.68 -11.07 -1.49
N TYR A 20 -14.02 -10.24 -0.50
CA TYR A 20 -15.34 -9.60 -0.39
C TYR A 20 -15.53 -8.41 -1.34
N ARG A 21 -14.53 -8.06 -2.15
CA ARG A 21 -14.53 -6.88 -3.05
C ARG A 21 -14.77 -5.57 -2.28
N ILE A 22 -14.34 -5.50 -1.02
CA ILE A 22 -14.34 -4.25 -0.26
C ILE A 22 -13.25 -3.34 -0.86
N PRO A 23 -13.53 -2.05 -1.13
CA PRO A 23 -12.53 -1.15 -1.68
C PRO A 23 -11.35 -0.94 -0.70
N ILE A 24 -10.14 -1.24 -1.16
CA ILE A 24 -8.91 -1.06 -0.38
C ILE A 24 -7.97 -0.09 -1.10
N VAL A 25 -7.50 0.91 -0.37
CA VAL A 25 -6.46 1.86 -0.80
C VAL A 25 -5.24 1.66 0.09
N VAL A 26 -4.08 1.44 -0.51
CA VAL A 26 -2.80 1.34 0.19
C VAL A 26 -1.91 2.49 -0.24
N LEU A 27 -1.34 3.18 0.76
CA LEU A 27 -0.40 4.28 0.59
C LEU A 27 0.92 3.89 1.26
N PRO A 28 1.87 3.26 0.53
CA PRO A 28 3.12 2.79 1.11
C PRO A 28 4.03 3.96 1.51
N PHE A 29 4.34 4.08 2.80
CA PHE A 29 5.39 4.98 3.29
C PHE A 29 6.70 4.21 3.43
N VAL A 30 7.47 4.17 2.34
CA VAL A 30 8.72 3.41 2.27
C VAL A 30 9.84 4.26 1.67
N ASN A 31 11.07 3.92 1.99
CA ASN A 31 12.22 4.54 1.34
C ASN A 31 12.50 3.96 -0.05
N THR A 32 13.30 4.66 -0.85
CA THR A 32 13.70 4.24 -2.21
C THR A 32 14.38 2.87 -2.23
N ASN A 33 15.31 2.59 -1.31
CA ASN A 33 16.00 1.29 -1.24
C ASN A 33 15.03 0.12 -1.07
N LEU A 34 13.99 0.28 -0.23
CA LEU A 34 12.95 -0.72 -0.03
C LEU A 34 12.05 -0.83 -1.27
N ALA A 35 11.68 0.31 -1.87
CA ALA A 35 10.86 0.35 -3.08
C ALA A 35 11.53 -0.32 -4.29
N GLU A 36 12.87 -0.30 -4.35
CA GLU A 36 13.67 -0.94 -5.39
C GLU A 36 13.82 -2.46 -5.23
N ARG A 37 13.42 -3.03 -4.09
CA ARG A 37 13.50 -4.49 -3.91
C ARG A 37 12.54 -5.19 -4.84
N ALA A 38 13.03 -6.22 -5.54
CA ALA A 38 12.23 -7.02 -6.45
C ALA A 38 10.96 -7.61 -5.79
N THR A 39 11.07 -8.07 -4.54
CA THR A 39 9.93 -8.58 -3.76
C THR A 39 8.86 -7.52 -3.54
N PHE A 40 9.24 -6.29 -3.18
CA PHE A 40 8.29 -5.21 -2.96
C PHE A 40 7.53 -4.87 -4.25
N ARG A 41 8.26 -4.72 -5.38
CA ARG A 41 7.63 -4.48 -6.69
C ARG A 41 6.68 -5.61 -7.09
N ARG A 42 7.05 -6.88 -6.85
CA ARG A 42 6.18 -8.04 -7.11
C ARG A 42 4.91 -8.00 -6.26
N SER A 43 5.01 -7.70 -4.97
CA SER A 43 3.85 -7.57 -4.08
C SER A 43 2.92 -6.45 -4.54
N VAL A 44 3.46 -5.28 -4.90
CA VAL A 44 2.67 -4.16 -5.44
C VAL A 44 1.94 -4.56 -6.71
N ALA A 45 2.61 -5.25 -7.64
CA ALA A 45 2.00 -5.72 -8.87
C ALA A 45 0.87 -6.75 -8.60
N ALA A 46 1.10 -7.71 -7.71
CA ALA A 46 0.10 -8.72 -7.35
C ALA A 46 -1.15 -8.08 -6.74
N LEU A 47 -0.98 -7.17 -5.76
CA LEU A 47 -2.11 -6.47 -5.13
C LEU A 47 -2.90 -5.62 -6.15
N ARG A 48 -2.22 -4.97 -7.10
CA ARG A 48 -2.90 -4.24 -8.19
C ARG A 48 -3.73 -5.16 -9.07
N THR A 49 -3.24 -6.36 -9.39
CA THR A 49 -3.99 -7.37 -10.15
C THR A 49 -5.23 -7.85 -9.40
N GLU A 50 -5.18 -7.91 -8.07
CA GLU A 50 -6.32 -8.22 -7.21
C GLU A 50 -7.30 -7.05 -7.00
N GLY A 51 -7.08 -5.91 -7.67
CA GLY A 51 -7.95 -4.75 -7.61
C GLY A 51 -7.68 -3.79 -6.45
N VAL A 52 -6.64 -4.03 -5.65
CA VAL A 52 -6.21 -3.13 -4.59
C VAL A 52 -5.60 -1.86 -5.18
N ARG A 53 -6.04 -0.69 -4.72
CA ARG A 53 -5.53 0.59 -5.20
C ARG A 53 -4.25 0.98 -4.46
N ILE A 54 -3.11 0.89 -5.13
CA ILE A 54 -1.81 1.28 -4.57
C ILE A 54 -1.41 2.68 -5.05
N MET A 55 -1.40 3.66 -4.13
CA MET A 55 -0.92 5.03 -4.36
C MET A 55 0.60 5.08 -4.27
N LEU A 56 1.27 4.66 -5.34
CA LEU A 56 2.73 4.61 -5.41
C LEU A 56 3.23 4.79 -6.85
N GLY A 57 4.09 5.80 -7.06
CA GLY A 57 4.74 6.10 -8.34
C GLY A 57 4.55 7.55 -8.80
N PRO A 58 4.98 7.88 -10.03
CA PRO A 58 4.80 9.21 -10.61
C PRO A 58 3.33 9.65 -10.59
N GLY A 59 3.07 10.88 -10.15
CA GLY A 59 1.71 11.42 -9.98
C GLY A 59 0.99 10.97 -8.70
N GLU A 60 1.53 10.00 -7.98
CA GLU A 60 1.06 9.52 -6.68
C GLU A 60 2.13 9.81 -5.61
N TRP A 61 2.11 9.07 -4.49
CA TRP A 61 3.18 9.16 -3.49
C TRP A 61 4.48 8.53 -4.00
N GLN A 62 5.60 9.22 -3.76
CA GLN A 62 6.93 8.76 -4.14
C GLN A 62 7.71 8.30 -2.91
N PRO A 63 8.45 7.19 -2.99
CA PRO A 63 9.36 6.78 -1.93
C PRO A 63 10.33 7.89 -1.55
N HIS A 64 10.63 8.02 -0.26
CA HIS A 64 11.55 9.02 0.23
C HIS A 64 13.00 8.49 0.25
N PRO A 65 14.03 9.36 0.25
CA PRO A 65 15.39 8.92 0.49
C PRO A 65 15.53 8.16 1.82
N PRO A 66 16.46 7.19 1.94
CA PRO A 66 16.73 6.51 3.21
C PRO A 66 17.10 7.53 4.30
N GLY A 67 16.55 7.35 5.51
CA GLY A 67 16.75 8.28 6.64
C GLY A 67 15.91 9.55 6.61
N ALA A 68 15.36 9.96 5.46
CA ALA A 68 14.56 11.18 5.32
C ALA A 68 13.04 10.97 5.60
N GLY A 69 12.68 9.92 6.33
CA GLY A 69 11.28 9.58 6.60
C GLY A 69 10.60 10.63 7.45
N SER A 70 11.23 11.06 8.55
CA SER A 70 10.67 12.05 9.49
C SER A 70 10.33 13.37 8.80
N ASP A 71 11.20 13.83 7.90
CA ASP A 71 11.00 15.07 7.15
C ASP A 71 9.79 14.99 6.22
N ARG A 72 9.36 13.79 5.82
CA ARG A 72 8.25 13.58 4.86
C ARG A 72 6.91 13.29 5.53
N LEU A 73 6.89 13.06 6.83
CA LEU A 73 5.65 12.70 7.55
C LEU A 73 4.56 13.77 7.42
N HIS A 74 4.95 15.05 7.43
CA HIS A 74 4.00 16.16 7.33
C HIS A 74 3.38 16.31 5.93
N GLU A 75 4.02 15.76 4.90
CA GLU A 75 3.52 15.75 3.51
C GLU A 75 2.63 14.53 3.23
N PHE A 76 2.48 13.62 4.20
CA PHE A 76 1.83 12.34 3.96
C PHE A 76 0.35 12.53 3.55
N PRO A 77 -0.08 12.04 2.38
CA PRO A 77 -1.30 12.52 1.72
C PRO A 77 -2.57 11.81 2.22
N TRP A 78 -2.85 11.91 3.53
CA TRP A 78 -4.02 11.30 4.17
C TRP A 78 -5.34 11.64 3.48
N SER A 79 -5.60 12.92 3.23
CA SER A 79 -6.85 13.38 2.61
C SER A 79 -7.06 12.75 1.24
N ARG A 80 -5.99 12.62 0.43
CA ARG A 80 -6.10 12.00 -0.90
C ARG A 80 -6.43 10.52 -0.81
N ALA A 81 -5.84 9.79 0.15
CA ALA A 81 -6.15 8.38 0.37
C ALA A 81 -7.59 8.18 0.82
N LEU A 82 -8.07 9.01 1.74
CA LEU A 82 -9.46 9.00 2.22
C LEU A 82 -10.44 9.33 1.10
N ASP A 83 -10.19 10.39 0.32
CA ASP A 83 -11.00 10.72 -0.85
C ASP A 83 -11.06 9.56 -1.85
N ARG A 84 -9.95 8.85 -2.03
CA ARG A 84 -9.87 7.74 -2.99
C ARG A 84 -10.70 6.55 -2.56
N VAL A 85 -10.73 6.23 -1.26
CA VAL A 85 -11.56 5.13 -0.74
C VAL A 85 -13.03 5.54 -0.73
N THR A 86 -13.37 6.78 -0.34
CA THR A 86 -14.76 7.29 -0.37
C THR A 86 -15.36 7.24 -1.77
N ARG A 87 -14.59 7.59 -2.81
CA ARG A 87 -15.05 7.50 -4.21
C ARG A 87 -15.15 6.07 -4.74
N ALA A 88 -14.47 5.12 -4.11
CA ALA A 88 -14.50 3.72 -4.50
C ALA A 88 -15.59 2.94 -3.76
N ALA A 89 -16.08 3.47 -2.65
CA ALA A 89 -17.25 2.94 -1.96
C ALA A 89 -18.50 3.09 -2.85
N PRO A 90 -19.40 2.09 -2.87
CA PRO A 90 -20.66 2.14 -3.59
C PRO A 90 -21.62 3.20 -3.04
#